data_AF-A0A8X7U452-F1
#
_entry.id   AF-A0A8X7U452-F1
#
_cell.length_a   1.000
_cell.length_b   1.000
_cell.length_c   1.000
_cell.angle_alpha   90.00
_cell.angle_beta   90.00
_cell.angle_gamma   90.00
#
_symmetry.space_group_name_H-M   'P 1'
#
loop_
_entity.id
_entity.type
_entity.pdbx_description
1 polymer ?
#
loop_
_entity_poly.entity_id
_entity_poly.type
_entity_poly.pdbx_seq_one_letter_code
_entity_poly.pdbx_strand_id
1 'polypeptide(L)'
;MVKPFWRIGSGSERSKISPTKNDGLTWYKDLGLHAFGEFSMAMIQANSVMEDQCQIESGPLTFNNPAVQGTFVGVYDGHGGPEASRFIADNLFPNLKSKTHHLSRSLLAHS
;
A
#
# COMPACT_ATOMS: atom_id res chain seq x y z
N MET A 1 -5.46 -18.53 6.33
CA MET A 1 -4.48 -18.00 5.35
C MET A 1 -5.06 -16.70 4.78
N VAL A 2 -4.63 -15.54 5.28
CA VAL A 2 -5.14 -14.24 4.81
C VAL A 2 -4.27 -13.81 3.63
N LYS A 3 -4.85 -13.72 2.43
CA LYS A 3 -4.15 -13.24 1.23
C LYS A 3 -3.88 -11.74 1.40
N PRO A 4 -2.62 -11.25 1.32
CA PRO A 4 -2.37 -9.84 1.10
C PRO A 4 -2.52 -9.62 -0.42
N PHE A 5 -3.57 -8.94 -0.86
CA PHE A 5 -3.81 -8.83 -2.29
C PHE A 5 -4.35 -7.47 -2.69
N TRP A 6 -3.51 -6.43 -2.75
CA TRP A 6 -3.94 -5.16 -3.33
C TRP A 6 -2.81 -4.51 -4.15
N ARG A 7 -2.35 -5.23 -5.20
CA ARG A 7 -1.48 -4.66 -6.24
C ARG A 7 -2.33 -3.98 -7.31
N ILE A 8 -1.94 -2.78 -7.73
CA ILE A 8 -2.43 -2.18 -8.98
C ILE A 8 -1.85 -3.00 -10.13
N GLY A 9 -2.73 -3.58 -10.94
CA GLY A 9 -2.38 -4.32 -12.15
C GLY A 9 -3.64 -4.85 -12.82
N SER A 10 -3.84 -4.49 -14.09
CA SER A 10 -4.99 -4.91 -14.91
C SER A 10 -5.11 -6.44 -14.92
N GLY A 11 -6.14 -6.99 -14.28
CA GLY A 11 -6.34 -8.43 -14.27
C GLY A 11 -7.41 -8.88 -13.29
N SER A 12 -8.60 -9.13 -13.84
CA SER A 12 -9.75 -9.81 -13.26
C SER A 12 -9.48 -10.71 -12.04
N GLU A 13 -9.99 -10.32 -10.87
CA GLU A 13 -10.82 -11.19 -10.02
C GLU A 13 -11.58 -10.35 -8.98
N ARG A 14 -12.93 -10.34 -9.09
CA ARG A 14 -13.84 -9.67 -8.17
C ARG A 14 -13.83 -10.37 -6.81
N SER A 15 -13.22 -9.74 -5.79
CA SER A 15 -13.56 -9.97 -4.39
C SER A 15 -14.22 -8.72 -3.81
N LYS A 16 -15.38 -8.91 -3.17
CA LYS A 16 -16.25 -7.88 -2.59
C LYS A 16 -15.56 -7.13 -1.43
N ILE A 17 -14.74 -6.13 -1.71
CA ILE A 17 -14.29 -5.11 -0.75
C ILE A 17 -14.23 -3.78 -1.50
N SER A 18 -14.96 -2.77 -1.00
CA SER A 18 -15.02 -1.34 -1.38
C SER A 18 -14.58 -0.94 -2.81
N PRO A 19 -15.44 -0.31 -3.64
CA PRO A 19 -15.05 0.08 -4.99
C PRO A 19 -13.92 1.11 -4.96
N THR A 20 -12.73 0.74 -5.44
CA THR A 20 -11.74 1.73 -5.85
C THR A 20 -12.29 2.43 -7.08
N LYS A 21 -12.69 3.70 -6.95
CA LYS A 21 -13.09 4.52 -8.10
C LYS A 21 -11.93 5.41 -8.52
N ASN A 22 -11.77 5.50 -9.84
CA ASN A 22 -10.88 6.43 -10.50
C ASN A 22 -11.67 7.06 -11.63
N ASP A 23 -12.11 8.31 -11.46
CA ASP A 23 -12.84 9.07 -12.47
C ASP A 23 -11.94 10.03 -13.27
N GLY A 24 -10.62 9.91 -13.10
CA GLY A 24 -9.62 10.72 -13.78
C GLY A 24 -9.21 11.99 -13.02
N LEU A 25 -9.94 12.38 -11.97
CA LEU A 25 -9.61 13.53 -11.10
C LEU A 25 -9.51 13.14 -9.62
N THR A 26 -10.21 12.08 -9.23
CA THR A 26 -10.23 11.60 -7.85
C THR A 26 -9.88 10.12 -7.83
N TRP A 27 -8.94 9.76 -6.97
CA TRP A 27 -8.72 8.39 -6.56
C TRP A 27 -9.14 8.26 -5.11
N TYR A 28 -9.99 7.29 -4.79
CA TYR A 28 -10.27 6.99 -3.40
C TYR A 28 -10.53 5.51 -3.18
N LYS A 29 -10.30 5.13 -1.93
CA LYS A 29 -10.65 3.86 -1.33
C LYS A 29 -11.56 4.18 -0.14
N ASP A 30 -12.81 3.75 -0.26
CA ASP A 30 -13.79 3.83 0.84
C ASP A 30 -13.28 3.07 2.08
N LEU A 31 -14.01 3.19 3.19
CA LEU A 31 -13.73 2.48 4.42
C LEU A 31 -13.48 0.98 4.16
N GLY A 32 -12.25 0.55 4.43
CA GLY A 32 -11.82 -0.83 4.39
C GLY A 32 -11.49 -1.35 5.79
N LEU A 33 -11.64 -2.67 5.97
CA LEU A 33 -11.29 -3.34 7.21
C LEU A 33 -9.78 -3.33 7.45
N HIS A 34 -9.39 -2.89 8.64
CA HIS A 34 -8.02 -2.82 9.13
C HIS A 34 -7.88 -3.70 10.39
N ALA A 35 -6.67 -4.19 10.69
CA ALA A 35 -6.39 -5.05 11.86
C ALA A 35 -6.86 -4.47 13.22
N PHE A 36 -7.10 -3.16 13.28
CA PHE A 36 -7.52 -2.44 14.48
C PHE A 36 -8.65 -1.42 14.23
N GLY A 37 -9.41 -1.53 13.13
CA GLY A 37 -10.51 -0.58 12.84
C GLY A 37 -10.88 -0.48 11.36
N GLU A 38 -11.30 0.70 10.94
CA GLU A 38 -11.63 1.03 9.54
C GLU A 38 -10.74 2.16 9.04
N PHE A 39 -10.38 2.16 7.76
CA PHE A 39 -9.62 3.24 7.14
C PHE A 39 -10.12 3.53 5.73
N SER A 40 -10.19 4.81 5.37
CA SER A 40 -10.44 5.29 4.01
C SER A 40 -9.28 6.16 3.55
N MET A 41 -9.01 6.18 2.26
CA MET A 41 -7.97 7.03 1.69
C MET A 41 -8.47 7.70 0.42
N ALA A 42 -8.13 8.96 0.21
CA ALA A 42 -8.49 9.69 -0.99
C ALA A 42 -7.35 10.60 -1.42
N MET A 43 -7.29 10.84 -2.71
CA MET A 43 -6.39 11.76 -3.38
C MET A 43 -7.19 12.50 -4.44
N ILE A 44 -7.10 13.83 -4.40
CA ILE A 44 -7.84 14.73 -5.28
C ILE A 44 -6.81 15.50 -6.10
N GLN A 45 -6.97 15.47 -7.42
CA GLN A 45 -6.10 16.19 -8.33
C GLN A 45 -6.39 17.70 -8.28
N ALA A 46 -5.38 18.49 -7.90
CA ALA A 46 -5.44 19.95 -7.94
C ALA A 46 -4.75 20.55 -9.19
N ASN A 47 -3.82 19.82 -9.81
CA ASN A 47 -3.03 20.26 -10.98
C ASN A 47 -3.54 19.62 -12.29
N SER A 48 -2.97 20.00 -13.44
CA SER A 48 -3.28 19.37 -14.74
C SER A 48 -2.87 17.89 -14.82
N VAL A 49 -1.93 17.48 -13.97
CA VAL A 49 -1.47 16.11 -13.79
C VAL A 49 -1.61 15.75 -12.31
N MET A 50 -2.07 14.52 -12.02
CA MET A 50 -2.08 13.97 -10.68
C MET A 50 -0.66 13.52 -10.29
N GLU A 51 0.11 14.45 -9.73
CA GLU A 51 1.50 14.23 -9.32
C GLU A 51 1.58 13.48 -7.98
N ASP A 52 0.64 13.75 -7.07
CA ASP A 52 0.59 13.06 -5.78
C ASP A 52 0.33 11.58 -5.94
N GLN A 53 0.84 10.79 -5.00
CA GLN A 53 0.53 9.37 -4.87
C GLN A 53 0.26 9.02 -3.41
N CYS A 54 -0.52 7.97 -3.19
CA CYS A 54 -0.73 7.44 -1.86
C CYS A 54 -0.81 5.91 -1.87
N GLN A 55 -0.58 5.32 -0.70
CA GLN A 55 -0.61 3.89 -0.50
C GLN A 55 -1.11 3.57 0.91
N ILE A 56 -1.91 2.52 1.03
CA ILE A 56 -2.23 1.90 2.31
C ILE A 56 -2.12 0.39 2.20
N GLU A 57 -1.36 -0.19 3.12
CA GLU A 57 -1.14 -1.63 3.24
C GLU A 57 -1.41 -2.04 4.68
N SER A 58 -2.23 -3.08 4.87
CA SER A 58 -2.54 -3.62 6.20
C SER A 58 -2.33 -5.12 6.21
N GLY A 59 -1.77 -5.62 7.30
CA GLY A 59 -1.57 -7.04 7.52
C GLY A 59 -0.12 -7.39 7.86
N PRO A 60 0.39 -8.56 7.43
CA PRO A 60 1.75 -8.98 7.71
C PRO A 60 2.80 -8.02 7.13
N LEU A 61 3.64 -7.46 8.00
CA LEU A 61 4.78 -6.60 7.66
C LEU A 61 6.02 -7.38 7.20
N THR A 62 5.96 -8.71 7.22
CA THR A 62 7.03 -9.59 6.70
C THR A 62 6.42 -10.63 5.77
N PHE A 63 7.26 -11.26 4.94
CA PHE A 63 6.80 -12.33 4.05
C PHE A 63 6.55 -13.67 4.77
N ASN A 64 7.32 -13.97 5.82
CA ASN A 64 7.37 -15.32 6.41
C ASN A 64 6.89 -15.38 7.86
N ASN A 65 6.67 -14.24 8.52
CA ASN A 65 6.17 -14.20 9.89
C ASN A 65 4.83 -13.43 9.92
N PRO A 66 3.69 -14.15 9.88
CA PRO A 66 2.37 -13.52 9.95
C PRO A 66 2.04 -12.98 11.35
N ALA A 67 2.88 -13.20 12.37
CA ALA A 67 2.65 -12.62 13.70
C ALA A 67 2.94 -11.11 13.73
N VAL A 68 3.83 -10.61 12.87
CA VAL A 68 4.12 -9.17 12.78
C VAL A 68 3.08 -8.52 11.88
N GLN A 69 1.97 -8.12 12.49
CA GLN A 69 0.90 -7.37 11.85
C GLN A 69 1.15 -5.87 11.97
N GLY A 70 0.72 -5.09 10.99
CA GLY A 70 0.75 -3.64 11.09
C GLY A 70 0.14 -2.95 9.89
N THR A 71 0.21 -1.62 9.92
CA THR A 71 -0.27 -0.73 8.87
C THR A 71 0.90 0.04 8.31
N PHE A 72 0.98 0.10 7.00
CA PHE A 72 1.82 1.06 6.31
C PHE A 72 0.91 2.05 5.58
N VAL A 73 1.12 3.34 5.83
CA VAL A 73 0.44 4.44 5.16
C VAL A 73 1.50 5.33 4.54
N GLY A 74 1.38 5.56 3.24
CA GLY A 74 2.25 6.43 2.46
C GLY A 74 1.46 7.56 1.81
N VAL A 75 1.94 8.79 1.98
CA VAL A 75 1.45 9.99 1.29
C VAL A 75 2.67 10.64 0.65
N TYR A 76 2.64 10.82 -0.66
CA TYR A 76 3.79 11.26 -1.45
C TYR A 76 3.37 12.46 -2.29
N ASP A 77 3.85 13.64 -1.92
CA ASP A 77 3.68 14.90 -2.66
C ASP A 77 4.59 14.87 -3.90
N GLY A 78 4.00 14.96 -5.09
CA GLY A 78 4.72 14.91 -6.36
C GLY A 78 4.99 16.31 -6.91
N HIS A 79 6.16 16.52 -7.52
CA HIS A 79 6.49 17.80 -8.15
C HIS A 79 7.38 17.62 -9.38
N GLY A 80 7.00 18.27 -10.49
CA GLY A 80 7.74 18.21 -11.74
C GLY A 80 7.45 16.93 -12.54
N GLY A 81 6.29 16.32 -12.29
CA GLY A 81 5.86 15.04 -12.86
C GLY A 81 5.52 13.97 -11.79
N PRO A 82 4.71 12.95 -12.14
CA PRO A 82 4.27 11.90 -11.21
C PRO A 82 5.30 10.77 -11.01
N GLU A 83 6.43 10.81 -11.69
CA GLU A 83 7.35 9.67 -11.80
C GLU A 83 7.97 9.31 -10.45
N ALA A 84 8.41 10.31 -9.68
CA ALA A 84 9.08 10.09 -8.41
C ALA A 84 8.11 9.56 -7.34
N SER A 85 6.95 10.21 -7.18
CA SER A 85 5.91 9.80 -6.24
C SER A 85 5.34 8.41 -6.60
N ARG A 86 5.18 8.11 -7.90
CA ARG A 86 4.79 6.78 -8.39
C ARG A 86 5.84 5.73 -8.06
N PHE A 87 7.11 6.03 -8.34
CA PHE A 87 8.20 5.11 -8.01
C PHE A 87 8.22 4.78 -6.52
N ILE A 88 8.03 5.76 -5.64
CA ILE A 88 7.99 5.53 -4.19
C ILE A 88 6.79 4.65 -3.82
N ALA A 89 5.59 4.96 -4.33
CA ALA A 89 4.38 4.18 -4.06
C ALA A 89 4.51 2.70 -4.47
N ASP A 90 5.19 2.42 -5.58
CA ASP A 90 5.37 1.06 -6.09
C ASP A 90 6.48 0.28 -5.36
N ASN A 91 7.47 0.97 -4.80
CA ASN A 91 8.71 0.33 -4.33
C ASN A 91 8.95 0.42 -2.82
N LEU A 92 8.41 1.40 -2.10
CA LEU A 92 8.76 1.63 -0.70
C LEU A 92 8.31 0.49 0.21
N PHE A 93 7.02 0.13 0.18
CA PHE A 93 6.51 -0.94 1.03
C PHE A 93 7.12 -2.33 0.72
N PRO A 94 7.24 -2.77 -0.54
CA PRO A 94 7.95 -4.02 -0.86
C PRO A 94 9.38 -4.07 -0.32
N ASN A 95 10.12 -2.96 -0.41
CA ASN A 95 11.48 -2.87 0.12
C ASN A 95 11.51 -2.90 1.66
N LEU A 96 10.58 -2.22 2.34
CA LEU A 96 10.44 -2.28 3.79
C LEU A 96 10.13 -3.70 4.25
N LYS A 97 9.17 -4.36 3.60
CA LYS A 97 8.76 -5.74 3.89
C LYS A 97 9.90 -6.75 3.70
N SER A 98 10.75 -6.52 2.70
CA SER A 98 11.98 -7.30 2.46
C SER A 98 13.03 -7.07 3.55
N LYS A 99 13.32 -5.81 3.92
CA LYS A 99 14.30 -5.50 4.97
C LYS A 99 13.89 -6.05 6.34
N THR A 100 12.62 -5.91 6.73
CA THR A 100 12.12 -6.46 8.00
C THR A 100 12.23 -7.99 8.03
N HIS A 101 12.03 -8.64 6.88
CA HIS A 101 12.24 -10.08 6.76
C HIS A 101 13.71 -10.47 6.99
N HIS A 102 14.67 -9.76 6.39
CA HIS A 102 16.09 -10.01 6.62
C HIS A 102 16.51 -9.85 8.09
N LEU A 103 16.05 -8.79 8.77
CA LEU A 103 16.33 -8.55 10.19
C LEU A 103 15.75 -9.65 11.09
N SER A 104 14.55 -10.14 10.79
CA SER A 104 13.94 -11.22 11.55
C SER A 104 14.70 -12.55 11.41
N ARG A 105 15.29 -12.81 10.23
CA ARG A 105 16.13 -14.00 10.00
C ARG A 105 17.46 -13.93 10.72
N SER A 106 18.12 -12.77 10.73
CA SER A 106 19.40 -12.62 11.45
C SER A 106 19.22 -12.81 12.95
N LEU A 107 18.13 -12.32 13.53
CA LEU A 107 17.85 -12.50 14.97
C LEU A 107 17.59 -13.97 15.34
N LEU A 108 16.87 -14.72 14.50
CA LEU A 108 16.61 -16.15 14.72
C LEU A 108 17.82 -17.06 14.45
N ALA A 109 18.78 -16.62 13.63
CA ALA A 109 19.98 -17.40 13.33
C ALA A 109 21.06 -17.31 14.43
N HIS A 110 20.90 -16.40 15.39
CA HIS A 110 21.82 -16.18 16.50
C HIS A 110 21.25 -16.57 17.88
N SER A 111 20.11 -17.25 17.91
CA SER A 111 19.44 -17.80 19.09
C SER A 111 19.43 -19.32 19.05
#